data_AF-A0A1Y5RYB6-F1
#
_entry.id   AF-A0A1Y5RYB6-F1
#
_cell.length_a   1.000
_cell.length_b   1.000
_cell.length_c   1.000
_cell.angle_alpha   90.00
_cell.angle_beta   90.00
_cell.angle_gamma   90.00
#
_symmetry.space_group_name_H-M   'P 1'
#
loop_
_entity.id
_entity.type
_entity.pdbx_description
1 polymer ?
#
loop_
_entity_poly.entity_id
_entity_poly.type
_entity_poly.pdbx_seq_one_letter_code
_entity_poly.pdbx_strand_id
1 'polypeptide(L)' 'MTGLRKFGAVVLLVVGLTVYALLVMRFAIDWLPEHWALQGLFYAVAGIVWIFPARRVMRWMM' A
#
# COMPACT_ATOMS: atom_id res chain seq x y z
N MET A 1 -7.89 -5.90 -24.55
CA MET A 1 -6.94 -5.47 -23.50
C MET A 1 -5.60 -6.13 -23.77
N THR A 2 -4.56 -5.38 -24.13
CA THR A 2 -3.22 -5.93 -24.43
C THR A 2 -2.53 -6.42 -23.15
N GLY A 3 -1.84 -7.57 -23.21
CA GLY A 3 -1.17 -8.17 -22.04
C GLY A 3 -0.17 -7.24 -21.34
N LEU A 4 0.41 -6.29 -22.09
CA LEU A 4 1.37 -5.30 -21.59
C LEU A 4 0.77 -4.34 -20.54
N ARG A 5 -0.49 -3.91 -20.68
CA ARG A 5 -1.18 -3.05 -19.70
C ARG A 5 -1.41 -3.77 -18.37
N LYS A 6 -1.75 -5.06 -18.41
CA LYS A 6 -1.96 -5.88 -17.21
C LYS A 6 -0.65 -6.09 -16.46
N PHE A 7 0.42 -6.45 -17.19
CA PHE A 7 1.75 -6.63 -16.59
C PHE A 7 2.24 -5.33 -15.94
N GLY A 8 2.16 -4.20 -16.66
CA GLY A 8 2.54 -2.90 -16.13
C GLY A 8 1.74 -2.50 -14.87
N ALA A 9 0.43 -2.75 -14.85
CA ALA A 9 -0.41 -2.50 -13.68
C ALA A 9 -0.02 -3.36 -12.47
N VAL A 10 0.29 -4.65 -12.67
CA VAL A 10 0.75 -5.55 -11.60
C VAL A 10 2.10 -5.06 -11.04
N VAL A 11 3.06 -4.73 -11.90
CA VAL A 11 4.35 -4.19 -11.46
C VAL A 11 4.16 -2.90 -10.66
N LEU A 12 3.30 -2.00 -11.13
CA LEU A 12 3.01 -0.74 -10.44
C LEU A 12 2.35 -0.96 -9.07
N LEU A 13 1.45 -1.94 -8.96
CA LEU A 13 0.81 -2.31 -7.70
C LEU A 13 1.82 -2.87 -6.70
N VAL A 14 2.69 -3.79 -7.15
CA VAL A 14 3.69 -4.42 -6.28
C VAL A 14 4.69 -3.39 -5.80
N VAL A 15 5.32 -2.66 -6.73
CA VAL A 15 6.34 -1.64 -6.40
C VAL A 15 5.72 -0.55 -5.53
N GLY A 16 4.53 -0.06 -5.89
CA GLY A 16 3.82 0.95 -5.12
C GLY A 16 3.50 0.47 -3.70
N LEU A 17 3.01 -0.76 -3.55
CA LEU A 17 2.68 -1.32 -2.24
C LEU A 17 3.95 -1.51 -1.40
N THR A 18 5.06 -1.96 -2.00
CA THR A 18 6.34 -2.08 -1.30
C THR A 18 6.82 -0.73 -0.78
N VAL A 19 6.84 0.30 -1.61
CA VAL A 19 7.26 1.66 -1.20
C VAL A 19 6.35 2.18 -0.10
N TYR A 20 5.03 2.03 -0.25
CA TYR A 20 4.08 2.46 0.76
C TYR A 20 4.25 1.74 2.09
N ALA A 21 4.40 0.41 2.07
CA ALA A 21 4.60 -0.39 3.28
C ALA A 21 5.87 0.05 4.04
N LEU A 22 6.96 0.34 3.31
CA LEU A 22 8.19 0.85 3.91
C LEU A 22 8.00 2.22 4.55
N LEU A 23 7.27 3.13 3.90
CA LEU A 23 6.95 4.45 4.45
C LEU A 23 6.06 4.35 5.70
N VAL A 24 5.03 3.50 5.67
CA VAL A 24 4.13 3.25 6.80
C VAL A 24 4.90 2.65 7.98
N MET A 25 5.75 1.65 7.72
CA MET A 25 6.61 1.04 8.74
C MET A 25 7.56 2.08 9.34
N ARG A 26 8.22 2.88 8.50
CA ARG A 26 9.12 3.94 8.97
C ARG A 26 8.39 4.95 9.84
N PHE A 27 7.19 5.36 9.44
CA PHE A 27 6.35 6.25 10.21
C PHE A 27 5.95 5.65 11.56
N ALA A 28 5.57 4.37 11.59
CA ALA A 28 5.23 3.68 12.84
C ALA A 28 6.40 3.66 13.82
N ILE A 29 7.62 3.39 13.34
CA ILE A 29 8.81 3.33 14.19
C ILE A 29 9.19 4.72 14.74
N ASP A 30 9.13 5.76 13.90
CA ASP A 30 9.59 7.09 14.27
C ASP A 30 8.58 7.86 15.15
N TRP A 31 7.28 7.57 15.04
CA TRP A 31 6.22 8.40 15.62
C TRP A 31 5.29 7.69 16.60
N LEU A 32 5.14 6.37 16.53
CA LEU A 32 4.25 5.64 17.44
C LEU A 32 5.02 5.10 18.66
N PRO A 33 4.41 5.11 19.85
CA PRO A 33 4.96 4.43 21.01
C PRO A 33 5.02 2.92 20.76
N GLU A 34 5.92 2.25 21.48
CA GLU A 34 6.15 0.80 21.40
C GLU A 34 5.02 0.00 22.09
N HIS A 35 3.80 0.13 21.55
CA HIS A 35 2.60 -0.51 22.06
C HIS A 35 1.91 -1.29 20.94
N TRP A 36 1.90 -2.62 21.06
CA TRP A 36 1.42 -3.55 20.04
C TRP A 36 0.02 -3.22 19.52
N ALA A 37 -0.91 -2.80 20.39
CA ALA A 37 -2.28 -2.50 19.97
C ALA A 37 -2.39 -1.22 19.12
N LEU A 38 -1.59 -0.18 19.42
CA LEU A 38 -1.60 1.06 18.67
C LEU A 38 -0.96 0.87 17.31
N GLN A 39 0.16 0.13 17.26
CA GLN A 39 0.80 -0.26 16.01
C GLN A 39 -0.14 -1.14 15.16
N GLY A 40 -0.81 -2.12 15.78
CA GLY A 40 -1.78 -2.98 15.10
C GLY A 40 -2.94 -2.19 14.49
N LEU A 41 -3.54 -1.27 15.24
CA LEU A 41 -4.60 -0.41 14.74
C LEU A 41 -4.10 0.50 13.60
N PHE A 42 -2.92 1.08 13.75
CA PHE A 42 -2.30 1.91 12.73
C PHE A 42 -2.07 1.13 11.42
N TYR A 43 -1.50 -0.07 11.49
CA TYR A 43 -1.29 -0.90 10.30
C TYR A 43 -2.60 -1.35 9.66
N ALA A 44 -3.64 -1.65 10.43
CA ALA A 44 -4.96 -1.98 9.91
C ALA A 44 -5.56 -0.82 9.12
N VAL A 45 -5.52 0.40 9.68
CA VAL A 45 -6.00 1.61 9.00
C VAL A 45 -5.14 1.93 7.78
N ALA A 46 -3.81 1.88 7.90
CA ALA A 46 -2.89 2.14 6.81
C ALA A 46 -3.09 1.16 5.64
N GLY A 47 -3.38 -0.12 5.93
CA GLY A 47 -3.74 -1.12 4.91
C GLY A 47 -5.03 -0.76 4.17
N ILE A 48 -6.05 -0.29 4.89
CA ILE A 48 -7.32 0.17 4.28
C ILE A 48 -7.10 1.42 3.42
N VAL A 49 -6.28 2.37 3.88
CA VAL A 49 -5.94 3.58 3.13
C VAL A 49 -5.27 3.24 1.79
N TRP A 50 -4.52 2.13 1.71
CA TRP A 50 -3.92 1.67 0.46
C TRP A 50 -4.93 1.24 -0.61
N ILE A 51 -6.19 0.98 -0.24
CA ILE A 51 -7.24 0.60 -1.21
C ILE A 51 -7.47 1.72 -2.24
N PHE A 52 -7.35 3.00 -1.85
CA PHE A 52 -7.54 4.13 -2.75
C PHE A 52 -6.54 4.17 -3.92
N PRO A 53 -5.21 4.14 -3.68
CA PRO A 53 -4.24 4.08 -4.76
C PRO A 53 -4.35 2.76 -5.55
N ALA A 54 -4.53 1.62 -4.88
CA ALA A 54 -4.70 0.33 -5.56
C ALA A 54 -5.89 0.34 -6.53
N ARG A 55 -7.03 0.92 -6.12
CA ARG A 55 -8.22 1.07 -6.96
C ARG A 55 -7.96 1.94 -8.18
N ARG A 56 -7.14 2.98 -8.06
CA ARG A 56 -6.78 3.83 -9.21
C ARG A 56 -5.99 3.05 -10.25
N VAL A 57 -5.05 2.21 -9.83
CA VAL A 57 -4.27 1.35 -10.73
C VAL A 57 -5.14 0.24 -11.34
N MET A 58 -6.02 -0.39 -10.54
CA MET A 58 -6.96 -1.40 -11.04
C MET A 58 -7.89 -0.85 -12.13
N ARG A 59 -8.42 0.38 -11.96
CA ARG A 59 -9.26 1.02 -12.98
C ARG A 59 -8.50 1.33 -14.27
N TRP A 60 -7.20 1.57 -14.19
CA TRP A 60 -6.37 1.76 -15.38
C TRP A 60 -6.07 0.43 -16.11
N MET A 61 -6.14 -0.68 -15.38
CA MET A 61 -5.97 -2.01 -15.95
C MET A 61 -7.22 -2.49 -16.71
N MET A 62 -8.43 -2.18 -16.22
CA MET A 62 -9.73 -2.47 -16.86
C MET A 62 -9.92 -1.63 -18.14
#